data_AF-A0A2V7PSG9-F1
#
_entry.id   AF-A0A2V7PSG9-F1
#
_cell.length_a   1.000
_cell.length_b   1.000
_cell.length_c   1.000
_cell.angle_alpha   90.00
_cell.angle_beta   90.00
_cell.angle_gamma   90.00
#
_symmetry.space_group_name_H-M   'P 1'
#
loop_
_entity.id
_entity.type
_entity.pdbx_description
1 polymer ?
#
loop_
_entity_poly.entity_id
_entity_poly.type
_entity_poly.pdbx_seq_one_letter_code
_entity_poly.pdbx_strand_id
1 'polypeptide(L)'
;MKRLVLPGHSTSDAGVGDFRVSIQIARAKGERVEPLRALVDTGSTFTWIPRDVLERLGVSPEQEWPFELADGREQRYPVAWVQIR
;
A
#
# COMPACT_ATOMS: atom_id res chain seq x y z
N MET A 1 -8.34 10.85 -46.77
CA MET A 1 -7.90 11.05 -45.36
C MET A 1 -6.92 9.95 -45.02
N LYS A 2 -5.63 10.29 -44.82
CA LYS A 2 -4.57 9.31 -44.55
C LYS A 2 -4.69 8.85 -43.09
N ARG A 3 -4.84 7.55 -42.87
CA ARG A 3 -4.79 6.93 -41.54
C ARG A 3 -3.33 6.90 -41.11
N LEU A 4 -2.99 7.58 -40.02
CA LEU A 4 -1.66 7.52 -39.42
C LEU A 4 -1.51 6.14 -38.77
N VAL A 5 -0.64 5.30 -39.34
CA VAL A 5 -0.22 4.05 -38.71
C VAL A 5 0.86 4.43 -37.70
N LEU A 6 0.57 4.24 -36.41
CA LEU A 6 1.58 4.35 -35.35
C LEU A 6 2.37 3.03 -35.32
N PRO A 7 3.71 3.05 -35.53
CA PRO A 7 4.52 1.86 -35.37
C PRO A 7 4.85 1.64 -33.89
N GLY A 8 4.60 0.43 -33.40
CA GLY A 8 5.06 -0.02 -32.08
C GLY A 8 4.10 -0.96 -31.36
N HIS A 9 3.74 -2.08 -31.98
CA HIS A 9 3.32 -3.24 -31.17
C HIS A 9 4.60 -3.86 -30.60
N SER A 10 5.02 -3.44 -29.41
CA SER A 10 5.87 -4.31 -28.60
C SER A 10 4.97 -5.38 -28.01
N THR A 11 5.05 -6.59 -28.55
CA THR A 11 4.72 -7.79 -27.79
C THR A 11 5.81 -7.97 -26.74
N SER A 12 5.85 -7.10 -25.73
CA SER A 12 6.37 -7.51 -24.45
C SER A 12 5.24 -8.29 -23.79
N ASP A 13 5.59 -9.43 -23.24
CA ASP A 13 4.83 -10.07 -22.18
C ASP A 13 4.79 -9.08 -21.00
N ALA A 14 3.97 -8.05 -21.11
CA ALA A 14 3.77 -7.05 -20.08
C ALA A 14 2.88 -7.70 -19.04
N GLY A 15 3.45 -8.64 -18.28
CA GLY A 15 2.92 -9.01 -16.99
C GLY A 15 2.60 -7.71 -16.25
N VAL A 16 1.39 -7.64 -15.68
CA VAL A 16 0.93 -6.49 -14.90
C VAL A 16 2.07 -6.02 -14.00
N GLY A 17 2.60 -4.82 -14.26
CA GLY A 17 3.73 -4.28 -13.51
C GLY A 17 3.30 -3.88 -12.10
N ASP A 18 4.04 -4.29 -11.08
CA ASP A 18 3.80 -3.83 -9.71
C ASP A 18 4.41 -2.44 -9.51
N PHE A 19 3.57 -1.44 -9.26
CA PHE A 19 4.05 -0.07 -9.03
C PHE A 19 4.44 0.10 -7.55
N ARG A 20 5.70 0.47 -7.30
CA ARG A 20 6.24 0.61 -5.95
C ARG A 20 6.75 2.02 -5.68
N VAL A 21 6.45 2.52 -4.49
CA VAL A 21 6.89 3.84 -4.02
C VAL A 21 7.67 3.71 -2.72
N SER A 22 8.70 4.53 -2.57
CA SER A 22 9.40 4.69 -1.28
C SER A 22 8.62 5.67 -0.42
N ILE A 23 8.32 5.27 0.80
CA ILE A 23 7.61 6.08 1.80
C ILE A 23 8.37 6.06 3.11
N GLN A 24 8.11 7.03 3.97
CA GLN A 24 8.51 7.02 5.37
C GLN A 24 7.28 6.97 6.26
N ILE A 25 7.30 6.08 7.24
CA ILE A 25 6.22 5.96 8.22
C ILE A 25 6.69 6.47 9.57
N ALA A 26 5.82 7.22 10.25
CA ALA A 26 6.06 7.75 11.57
C ALA A 26 4.80 7.70 12.44
N ARG A 27 4.96 7.63 13.76
CA ARG A 27 3.89 7.97 14.69
C ARG A 27 3.64 9.48 14.64
N ALA A 28 2.39 9.94 14.76
CA ALA A 28 2.01 11.35 14.56
C ALA A 28 2.79 12.40 15.37
N LYS A 29 3.31 12.03 16.54
CA LYS A 29 4.17 12.87 17.40
C LYS A 29 5.51 12.20 17.70
N GLY A 30 5.89 11.19 16.91
CA GLY A 30 7.12 10.44 17.10
C GLY A 30 8.29 11.07 16.36
N GLU A 31 9.48 10.93 16.92
CA GLU A 31 10.74 11.34 16.29
C GLU A 31 11.33 10.24 15.39
N ARG A 32 10.90 8.98 15.59
CA ARG A 32 11.34 7.83 14.80
C ARG A 32 10.56 7.71 13.50
N VAL A 33 11.29 7.40 12.43
CA VAL A 33 10.76 7.12 11.09
C VAL A 33 11.28 5.78 10.60
N GLU A 34 10.45 5.01 9.91
CA GLU A 34 10.82 3.74 9.26
C GLU A 34 10.63 3.88 7.74
N PRO A 35 11.70 3.77 6.94
CA PRO A 35 11.59 3.80 5.49
C PRO A 35 11.09 2.46 4.95
N LEU A 36 10.18 2.50 3.97
CA LEU A 36 9.59 1.30 3.37
C LEU A 36 9.44 1.47 1.86
N ARG A 37 9.53 0.36 1.12
CA ARG A 37 9.15 0.31 -0.30
C ARG A 37 7.78 -0.35 -0.42
N ALA A 38 6.74 0.47 -0.49
CA ALA A 38 5.36 0.02 -0.53
C ALA A 38 4.92 -0.35 -1.95
N LEU A 39 4.05 -1.36 -2.06
CA LEU A 39 3.28 -1.65 -3.27
C LEU A 39 2.08 -0.70 -3.31
N VAL A 40 1.85 -0.07 -4.46
CA VAL A 40 0.61 0.66 -4.70
C VAL A 40 -0.45 -0.33 -5.14
N ASP A 41 -1.48 -0.46 -4.30
CA ASP A 41 -2.66 -1.28 -4.56
C ASP A 41 -3.89 -0.37 -4.55
N THR A 42 -4.40 -0.06 -5.74
CA THR A 42 -5.59 0.80 -5.90
C THR A 42 -6.89 0.07 -5.51
N GLY A 43 -6.85 -1.24 -5.29
CA GLY A 43 -7.97 -2.04 -4.81
C GLY A 43 -8.11 -2.05 -3.28
N SER A 44 -7.11 -1.56 -2.54
CA SER A 44 -7.15 -1.51 -1.09
C SER A 44 -7.74 -0.19 -0.58
N THR A 45 -8.80 -0.28 0.22
CA THR A 45 -9.43 0.89 0.87
C THR A 45 -8.53 1.54 1.93
N PHE A 46 -7.63 0.76 2.55
CA PHE A 46 -6.71 1.21 3.60
C PHE A 46 -5.25 0.91 3.25
N THR A 47 -4.33 1.60 3.90
CA THR A 47 -2.90 1.26 3.83
C THR A 47 -2.58 0.12 4.80
N TRP A 48 -1.94 -0.93 4.30
CA TRP A 48 -1.51 -2.08 5.11
C TRP A 48 -0.02 -2.00 5.43
N ILE A 49 0.31 -1.91 6.71
CA ILE A 49 1.69 -1.87 7.20
C ILE A 49 1.96 -3.12 8.04
N PRO A 50 3.10 -3.81 7.86
CA PRO A 50 3.49 -4.92 8.73
C PRO A 50 3.49 -4.50 10.20
N ARG A 51 2.88 -5.35 11.05
CA ARG A 51 2.70 -5.07 12.49
C ARG A 51 4.02 -4.73 13.18
N ASP A 52 5.08 -5.48 12.88
CA ASP A 52 6.40 -5.33 13.48
C ASP A 52 7.00 -3.94 13.19
N VAL A 53 6.73 -3.35 12.02
CA VAL A 53 7.15 -1.98 11.69
C VAL A 53 6.45 -0.97 12.60
N LEU A 54 5.14 -1.13 12.81
CA LEU A 54 4.36 -0.24 13.67
C LEU A 54 4.78 -0.37 15.15
N GLU A 55 5.03 -1.60 15.61
CA GLU A 55 5.48 -1.87 16.97
C GLU A 55 6.86 -1.25 17.27
N ARG A 56 7.81 -1.31 16.32
CA ARG A 56 9.11 -0.62 16.46
C ARG A 56 8.99 0.90 16.57
N LEU A 57 7.97 1.49 15.95
CA LEU A 57 7.63 2.91 16.06
C LEU A 57 6.82 3.25 17.33
N GLY A 58 6.50 2.25 18.17
CA GLY A 58 5.66 2.42 19.35
C GLY A 58 4.24 2.83 19.01
N VAL A 59 3.72 2.39 17.86
CA VAL A 59 2.32 2.56 17.47
C VAL A 59 1.52 1.37 17.99
N SER A 60 0.54 1.66 18.85
CA SER A 60 -0.41 0.65 19.33
C SER A 60 -1.73 0.77 18.56
N PRO A 61 -2.43 -0.36 18.31
CA PRO A 61 -3.80 -0.34 17.81
C PRO A 61 -4.71 0.55 18.66
N GLU A 62 -5.56 1.33 18.00
CA GLU A 62 -6.58 2.16 18.64
C GLU A 62 -7.96 1.50 18.60
N GLN A 63 -8.24 0.74 17.55
CA GLN A 63 -9.52 0.07 17.33
C GLN A 63 -9.32 -1.28 16.60
N GLU A 64 -10.38 -2.08 16.54
CA GLU A 64 -10.46 -3.28 15.71
C GLU A 64 -11.66 -3.18 14.78
N TRP A 65 -11.44 -3.25 13.47
CA TRP A 65 -12.49 -3.10 12.45
C TRP A 65 -12.66 -4.38 11.63
N PRO A 66 -13.89 -4.70 11.19
CA PRO A 66 -14.13 -5.77 10.22
C PRO A 66 -13.74 -5.33 8.80
N PHE A 67 -13.20 -6.27 8.02
CA PHE A 67 -12.83 -6.12 6.62
C PHE A 67 -13.32 -7.32 5.83
N GLU A 68 -13.92 -7.08 4.67
CA GLU A 68 -14.10 -8.10 3.65
C GLU A 68 -12.86 -8.10 2.74
N LEU A 69 -12.17 -9.23 2.66
CA LEU A 69 -10.97 -9.41 1.86
C LEU A 69 -11.32 -9.73 0.40
N ALA A 70 -10.34 -9.63 -0.50
CA ALA A 70 -10.55 -9.88 -1.93
C ALA A 70 -11.04 -11.31 -2.26
N ASP A 71 -10.85 -12.26 -1.34
CA ASP A 71 -11.38 -13.63 -1.46
C ASP A 71 -12.76 -13.82 -0.81
N GLY A 72 -13.41 -12.73 -0.39
CA GLY A 72 -14.73 -12.72 0.24
C GLY A 72 -14.73 -13.10 1.72
N ARG A 73 -13.56 -13.38 2.34
CA ARG A 73 -13.51 -13.65 3.79
C ARG A 73 -13.69 -12.36 4.58
N GLU A 74 -14.49 -12.44 5.64
CA GLU A 74 -14.55 -11.39 6.65
C GLU A 74 -13.51 -11.64 7.75
N GLN A 75 -12.69 -10.63 8.04
CA GLN A 75 -11.66 -10.69 9.07
C GLN A 75 -11.59 -9.37 9.84
N ARG A 76 -11.32 -9.45 11.15
CA ARG A 76 -11.07 -8.27 11.97
C ARG A 76 -9.58 -7.97 12.02
N TYR A 77 -9.22 -6.70 11.87
CA TYR A 77 -7.85 -6.22 11.99
C TYR A 77 -7.76 -5.02 12.94
N PRO A 78 -6.65 -4.89 13.68
CA PRO A 78 -6.35 -3.70 14.44
C PRO A 78 -6.00 -2.54 13.52
N VAL A 79 -6.49 -1.35 13.84
CA VAL A 79 -6.24 -0.12 13.10
C VAL A 79 -5.68 0.97 14.01
N ALA A 80 -4.80 1.82 13.47
CA ALA A 80 -4.17 2.93 14.18
C ALA A 80 -3.87 4.07 13.21
N TRP A 81 -3.73 5.30 13.73
CA TRP A 81 -3.31 6.44 12.92
C TRP A 81 -1.79 6.56 12.86
N VAL A 82 -1.28 6.76 11.65
CA VAL A 82 0.14 7.01 11.38
C VAL A 82 0.30 8.18 10.41
N GLN A 83 1.51 8.73 10.37
CA GLN A 83 1.92 9.66 9.32
C GLN A 83 2.71 8.90 8.25
N ILE A 84 2.38 9.17 6.98
CA ILE A 84 3.14 8.72 5.81
C ILE A 84 3.69 9.98 5.14
N ARG A 85 4.99 9.95 4.80
CA ARG A 85 5.70 11.04 4.11
C ARG A 85 6.42 10.51 2.87
#